data_AF-A0A7M2SVP8-F1
#
_entry.id   AF-A0A7M2SVP8-F1
#
_cell.length_a   1.000
_cell.length_b   1.000
_cell.length_c   1.000
_cell.angle_alpha   90.00
_cell.angle_beta   90.00
_cell.angle_gamma   90.00
#
_symmetry.space_group_name_H-M   'P 1'
#
loop_
_entity.id
_entity.type
_entity.pdbx_description
1 polymer ?
#
loop_
_entity_poly.entity_id
_entity_poly.type
_entity_poly.pdbx_seq_one_letter_code
_entity_poly.pdbx_strand_id
1 'polypeptide(L)'
;MGHAQLKSIHVHPVKACRGTARPEALVEPWGLAGDRRWMLIDDGGKVVTQRQQPRLALAAAEPLAGGGVRLTAPGMDPLTVPVPSPVGTMPVELFRDKVEAVLAEDDAAHLWYSAYLGVGARLVYMADPGTCRPVDPEYALPGETVSFADGYPLLLTTTASLDALNSLIARGDHAHEGPLPMNRFRPNVVVSGTAAWAEDDWSRISIGEVAFRAAKKSGRCVVTTTDQTTAERGREPLLTLGRHRRLGGGLLFGQNLVPLSRGTIRVGDPVTVLG
;
A
#
# COMPACT_ATOMS: atom_id res chain seq x y z
N MET A 1 1.80 -29.66 -6.95
CA MET A 1 2.19 -28.30 -6.50
C MET A 1 1.46 -27.32 -7.40
N GLY A 2 0.66 -26.42 -6.84
CA GLY A 2 -0.11 -25.47 -7.66
C GLY A 2 0.82 -24.56 -8.46
N HIS A 3 0.46 -24.24 -9.69
CA HIS A 3 1.17 -23.27 -10.50
C HIS A 3 0.87 -21.88 -9.94
N ALA A 4 1.70 -21.40 -9.01
CA ALA A 4 1.52 -20.08 -8.41
C ALA A 4 1.66 -18.99 -9.48
N GLN A 5 0.75 -18.03 -9.47
CA GLN A 5 0.64 -17.01 -10.52
C GLN A 5 0.19 -15.67 -9.93
N LEU A 6 0.63 -14.58 -10.55
CA LEU A 6 0.23 -13.23 -10.19
C LEU A 6 -1.23 -13.00 -10.58
N LYS A 7 -2.12 -12.92 -9.58
CA LYS A 7 -3.57 -12.78 -9.78
C LYS A 7 -3.98 -11.34 -10.05
N SER A 8 -3.37 -10.38 -9.37
CA SER A 8 -3.70 -8.96 -9.55
C SER A 8 -2.56 -8.07 -9.06
N ILE A 9 -2.46 -6.89 -9.67
CA ILE A 9 -1.53 -5.83 -9.31
C ILE A 9 -2.35 -4.60 -8.90
N HIS A 10 -1.96 -3.92 -7.82
CA HIS A 10 -2.61 -2.71 -7.35
C HIS A 10 -1.57 -1.63 -7.05
N VAL A 11 -1.89 -0.41 -7.48
CA VAL A 11 -1.08 0.79 -7.21
C VAL A 11 -1.94 1.78 -6.42
N HIS A 12 -1.35 2.45 -5.46
CA HIS A 12 -1.99 3.45 -4.61
C HIS A 12 -1.22 4.78 -4.74
N PRO A 13 -1.48 5.60 -5.78
CA PRO A 13 -0.66 6.77 -6.07
C PRO A 13 -0.54 7.76 -4.91
N VAL A 14 -1.67 8.00 -4.23
CA VAL A 14 -1.73 8.77 -3.00
C VAL A 14 -1.84 7.82 -1.80
N LYS A 15 -0.96 8.00 -0.82
CA LYS A 15 -0.99 7.27 0.45
C LYS A 15 -2.39 7.35 1.08
N ALA A 16 -2.85 6.23 1.64
CA ALA A 16 -4.16 6.08 2.28
C ALA A 16 -5.40 6.19 1.36
N CYS A 17 -5.28 6.65 0.11
CA CYS A 17 -6.37 6.61 -0.86
C CYS A 17 -6.64 5.19 -1.39
N ARG A 18 -7.77 5.02 -2.06
CA ARG A 18 -8.16 3.78 -2.75
C ARG A 18 -7.07 3.33 -3.74
N GLY A 19 -6.86 2.01 -3.82
CA GLY A 19 -5.95 1.42 -4.80
C GLY A 19 -6.63 1.19 -6.15
N THR A 20 -5.84 1.23 -7.21
CA THR A 20 -6.28 1.00 -8.60
C THR A 20 -5.62 -0.26 -9.13
N ALA A 21 -6.44 -1.19 -9.63
CA ALA A 21 -5.93 -2.41 -10.26
C ALA A 21 -5.25 -2.11 -11.60
N ARG A 22 -4.18 -2.83 -11.92
CA ARG A 22 -3.42 -2.69 -13.16
C ARG A 22 -3.20 -4.06 -13.81
N PRO A 23 -3.22 -4.17 -15.16
CA PRO A 23 -2.88 -5.41 -15.84
C PRO A 23 -1.37 -5.69 -15.80
N GLU A 24 -0.56 -4.64 -15.71
CA GLU A 24 0.89 -4.70 -15.59
C GLU A 24 1.42 -3.49 -14.80
N ALA A 25 2.62 -3.61 -14.25
CA ALA A 25 3.32 -2.50 -13.60
C ALA A 25 4.83 -2.63 -13.74
N LEU A 26 5.49 -1.49 -13.98
CA LEU A 26 6.94 -1.37 -13.87
C LEU A 26 7.34 -1.44 -12.39
N VAL A 27 8.36 -2.24 -12.10
CA VAL A 27 8.97 -2.39 -10.78
C VAL A 27 10.24 -1.54 -10.73
N GLU A 28 10.24 -0.61 -9.79
CA GLU A 28 11.36 0.26 -9.43
C GLU A 28 12.01 -0.21 -8.13
N PRO A 29 13.26 0.20 -7.80
CA PRO A 29 13.92 -0.22 -6.57
C PRO A 29 13.11 0.06 -5.29
N TRP A 30 12.29 1.12 -5.30
CA TRP A 30 11.46 1.57 -4.18
C TRP A 30 9.98 1.12 -4.27
N GLY A 31 9.58 0.33 -5.27
CA GLY A 31 8.21 -0.19 -5.38
C GLY A 31 7.66 -0.23 -6.80
N LEU A 32 6.35 -0.41 -6.95
CA LEU A 32 5.70 -0.24 -8.25
C LEU A 32 5.77 1.23 -8.69
N ALA A 33 5.96 1.48 -9.99
CA ALA A 33 6.00 2.82 -10.53
C ALA A 33 4.72 3.61 -10.19
N GLY A 34 4.90 4.81 -9.64
CA GLY A 34 3.81 5.68 -9.20
C GLY A 34 3.21 5.34 -7.83
N ASP A 35 3.63 4.26 -7.18
CA ASP A 35 3.03 3.81 -5.93
C ASP A 35 3.44 4.64 -4.71
N ARG A 36 2.45 5.19 -4.00
CA ARG A 36 2.60 6.10 -2.85
C ARG A 36 3.66 7.19 -3.07
N ARG A 37 3.68 7.78 -4.27
CA ARG A 37 4.51 8.95 -4.58
C ARG A 37 3.91 10.25 -4.06
N TRP A 38 2.63 10.22 -3.75
CA TRP A 38 1.88 11.32 -3.16
C TRP A 38 1.42 10.98 -1.74
N MET A 39 1.31 11.98 -0.88
CA MET A 39 0.86 11.82 0.50
C MET A 39 0.17 13.11 0.98
N LEU A 40 -0.73 12.97 1.96
CA LEU A 40 -1.32 14.11 2.64
C LEU A 40 -0.58 14.39 3.95
N ILE A 41 -0.41 15.67 4.25
CA ILE A 41 0.08 16.18 5.52
C ILE A 41 -0.91 17.16 6.14
N ASP A 42 -0.90 17.26 7.46
CA ASP A 42 -1.60 18.33 8.18
C ASP A 42 -0.80 19.65 8.17
N ASP A 43 -1.32 20.67 8.85
CA ASP A 43 -0.67 21.98 8.96
C ASP A 43 0.66 21.90 9.73
N GLY A 44 0.84 20.88 10.57
CA GLY A 44 2.08 20.58 11.28
C GLY A 44 3.09 19.76 10.47
N GLY A 45 2.78 19.40 9.23
CA GLY A 45 3.67 18.59 8.38
C GLY A 45 3.62 17.09 8.66
N LYS A 46 2.65 16.61 9.44
CA LYS A 46 2.51 15.19 9.80
C LYS A 46 1.58 14.48 8.85
N VAL A 47 1.90 13.23 8.53
CA VAL A 47 1.10 12.42 7.62
C VAL A 47 -0.36 12.25 8.08
N VAL A 48 -1.29 12.45 7.15
CA VAL A 48 -2.70 12.11 7.30
C VAL A 48 -2.97 10.76 6.64
N THR A 49 -3.55 9.80 7.39
CA THR A 49 -3.84 8.45 6.91
C THR A 49 -5.26 8.01 7.22
N GLN A 50 -5.66 6.83 6.73
CA GLN A 50 -6.92 6.19 7.11
C GLN A 50 -7.05 5.90 8.62
N ARG A 51 -5.96 5.96 9.40
CA ARG A 51 -6.03 5.83 10.87
C ARG A 51 -6.76 7.01 11.50
N GLN A 52 -6.52 8.22 10.99
CA GLN A 52 -7.20 9.44 11.41
C GLN A 52 -8.45 9.72 10.58
N GLN A 53 -8.38 9.49 9.26
CA GLN A 53 -9.40 9.86 8.29
C GLN A 53 -9.84 8.66 7.44
N PRO A 54 -10.73 7.77 7.96
CA PRO A 54 -11.21 6.59 7.22
C PRO A 54 -11.80 6.92 5.85
N ARG A 55 -12.39 8.12 5.69
CA ARG A 55 -12.96 8.62 4.43
C ARG A 55 -11.96 8.66 3.27
N LEU A 56 -10.66 8.67 3.54
CA LEU A 56 -9.63 8.51 2.49
C LEU A 56 -9.76 7.18 1.74
N ALA A 57 -10.40 6.17 2.32
CA ALA A 57 -10.69 4.91 1.62
C ALA A 57 -11.62 5.09 0.40
N LEU A 58 -12.42 6.16 0.38
CA LEU A 58 -13.34 6.50 -0.71
C LEU A 58 -12.75 7.47 -1.72
N ALA A 59 -11.68 8.18 -1.34
CA ALA A 59 -10.94 9.04 -2.26
C ALA A 59 -10.08 8.15 -3.17
N ALA A 60 -10.11 8.42 -4.47
CA ALA A 60 -9.30 7.75 -5.47
C ALA A 60 -8.35 8.74 -6.14
N ALA A 61 -7.17 8.24 -6.50
CA ALA A 61 -6.18 8.97 -7.26
C ALA A 61 -5.79 8.09 -8.45
N GLU A 62 -6.23 8.50 -9.64
CA GLU A 62 -5.85 7.83 -10.87
C GLU A 62 -4.51 8.38 -11.35
N PRO A 63 -3.50 7.53 -11.60
CA PRO A 63 -2.21 7.99 -12.08
C PRO A 63 -2.31 8.49 -13.53
N LEU A 64 -1.71 9.63 -13.82
CA LEU A 64 -1.63 10.23 -15.15
C LEU A 64 -0.22 10.04 -15.74
N ALA A 65 -0.11 10.22 -17.06
CA ALA A 65 1.18 10.29 -17.72
C ALA A 65 2.05 11.40 -17.07
N GLY A 66 3.34 11.12 -16.87
CA GLY A 66 4.26 12.04 -16.19
C GLY A 66 4.19 12.04 -14.66
N GLY A 67 3.35 11.21 -14.04
CA GLY A 67 3.32 11.00 -12.58
C GLY A 67 2.31 11.86 -11.80
N GLY A 68 1.58 12.74 -12.50
CA GLY A 68 0.45 13.48 -11.94
C GLY A 68 -0.70 12.55 -11.54
N VAL A 69 -1.72 13.10 -10.88
CA VAL A 69 -2.88 12.33 -10.44
C VAL A 69 -4.19 13.05 -10.75
N ARG A 70 -5.22 12.29 -11.11
CA ARG A 70 -6.61 12.75 -11.13
C ARG A 70 -7.33 12.29 -9.86
N LEU A 71 -7.72 13.24 -9.03
CA LEU A 71 -8.38 13.05 -7.75
C LEU A 71 -9.90 12.96 -7.94
N THR A 72 -10.52 12.01 -7.25
CA THR A 72 -11.98 11.89 -7.19
C THR A 72 -12.40 11.43 -5.80
N ALA A 73 -13.54 11.91 -5.31
CA ALA A 73 -14.16 11.46 -4.06
C ALA A 73 -15.66 11.76 -4.06
N PRO A 74 -16.47 11.08 -3.22
CA PRO A 74 -17.89 11.37 -3.11
C PRO A 74 -18.15 12.84 -2.74
N GLY A 75 -19.00 13.51 -3.52
CA GLY A 75 -19.39 14.91 -3.31
C GLY A 75 -18.35 15.95 -3.74
N MET A 76 -17.28 15.54 -4.44
CA MET A 76 -16.23 16.44 -4.91
C MET A 76 -16.13 16.41 -6.42
N ASP A 77 -15.96 17.58 -7.05
CA ASP A 77 -15.63 17.66 -8.47
C ASP A 77 -14.23 17.06 -8.73
N PRO A 78 -14.02 16.31 -9.82
CA PRO A 78 -12.70 15.77 -10.15
C PRO A 78 -11.65 16.87 -10.30
N LEU A 79 -10.45 16.63 -9.76
CA LEU A 79 -9.33 17.58 -9.85
C LEU A 79 -8.08 16.88 -10.41
N THR A 80 -7.47 17.48 -11.43
CA THR A 80 -6.17 17.03 -11.95
C THR A 80 -5.05 17.79 -11.28
N VAL A 81 -4.06 17.07 -10.75
CA VAL A 81 -2.89 17.63 -10.10
C VAL A 81 -1.63 17.16 -10.84
N PRO A 82 -0.87 18.06 -11.48
CA PRO A 82 0.40 17.70 -12.11
C PRO A 82 1.49 17.46 -11.06
N VAL A 83 2.59 16.80 -11.45
CA VAL A 83 3.78 16.72 -10.59
C VAL A 83 4.34 18.13 -10.37
N PRO A 84 4.62 18.53 -9.13
CA PRO A 84 5.21 19.83 -8.85
C PRO A 84 6.66 19.90 -9.33
N SER A 85 7.10 21.09 -9.72
CA SER A 85 8.50 21.38 -10.02
C SER A 85 9.34 21.20 -8.75
N PRO A 86 10.50 20.54 -8.82
CA PRO A 86 11.31 20.22 -7.64
C PRO A 86 12.16 21.43 -7.16
N VAL A 87 11.64 22.65 -7.26
CA VAL A 87 12.38 23.90 -6.98
C VAL A 87 12.52 24.14 -5.47
N GLY A 88 11.74 23.46 -4.63
CA GLY A 88 11.86 23.48 -3.18
C GLY A 88 11.34 22.20 -2.55
N THR A 89 12.01 21.74 -1.50
CA THR A 89 11.55 20.63 -0.64
C THR A 89 11.29 21.14 0.76
N MET A 90 10.43 20.43 1.48
CA MET A 90 10.17 20.65 2.90
C MET A 90 10.20 19.33 3.67
N PRO A 91 10.69 19.33 4.92
CA PRO A 91 10.64 18.16 5.77
C PRO A 91 9.19 17.87 6.18
N VAL A 92 8.78 16.61 6.03
CA VAL A 92 7.50 16.10 6.51
C VAL A 92 7.72 14.88 7.42
N GLU A 93 6.79 14.65 8.33
CA GLU A 93 6.84 13.55 9.29
C GLU A 93 5.94 12.39 8.83
N LEU A 94 6.58 11.30 8.40
CA LEU A 94 5.94 10.03 8.09
C LEU A 94 6.18 9.06 9.25
N PHE A 95 5.24 9.05 10.20
CA PHE A 95 5.37 8.31 11.45
C PHE A 95 6.60 8.76 12.26
N ARG A 96 7.65 7.94 12.31
CA ARG A 96 8.91 8.28 13.00
C ARG A 96 9.97 8.85 12.06
N ASP A 97 9.72 8.83 10.75
CA ASP A 97 10.70 9.22 9.75
C ASP A 97 10.46 10.68 9.34
N LYS A 98 11.56 11.42 9.16
CA LYS A 98 11.55 12.73 8.50
C LYS A 98 11.96 12.53 7.05
N VAL A 99 11.16 13.05 6.13
CA VAL A 99 11.32 12.84 4.69
C VAL A 99 11.19 14.18 3.99
N GLU A 100 12.05 14.47 3.03
CA GLU A 100 11.89 15.64 2.17
C GLU A 100 10.79 15.41 1.13
N ALA A 101 9.90 16.38 0.99
CA ALA A 101 8.78 16.33 0.05
C ALA A 101 8.56 17.68 -0.63
N VAL A 102 7.98 17.65 -1.82
CA VAL A 102 7.61 18.85 -2.58
C VAL A 102 6.11 19.07 -2.42
N LEU A 103 5.68 20.28 -2.04
CA LEU A 103 4.24 20.61 -2.03
C LEU A 103 3.68 20.58 -3.46
N ALA A 104 2.42 20.14 -3.61
CA ALA A 104 1.71 20.39 -4.86
C ALA A 104 1.68 21.91 -5.13
N GLU A 105 1.95 22.32 -6.36
CA GLU A 105 2.11 23.75 -6.71
C GLU A 105 0.79 24.53 -6.62
N ASP A 106 -0.32 23.88 -6.98
CA ASP A 106 -1.63 24.51 -7.01
C ASP A 106 -2.37 24.30 -5.69
N ASP A 107 -2.71 25.41 -5.02
CA ASP A 107 -3.52 25.45 -3.80
C ASP A 107 -4.86 24.73 -3.96
N ALA A 108 -5.39 24.62 -5.20
CA ALA A 108 -6.59 23.83 -5.49
C ALA A 108 -6.49 22.40 -4.96
N ALA A 109 -5.31 21.77 -5.03
CA ALA A 109 -5.12 20.41 -4.51
C ALA A 109 -5.27 20.35 -2.97
N HIS A 110 -4.79 21.38 -2.27
CA HIS A 110 -4.89 21.49 -0.81
C HIS A 110 -6.32 21.79 -0.38
N LEU A 111 -6.96 22.75 -1.05
CA LEU A 111 -8.35 23.13 -0.81
C LEU A 111 -9.30 21.96 -1.08
N TRP A 112 -9.06 21.17 -2.13
CA TRP A 112 -9.86 20.00 -2.47
C TRP A 112 -9.86 18.97 -1.34
N TYR A 113 -8.68 18.59 -0.84
CA TYR A 113 -8.60 17.63 0.27
C TYR A 113 -9.12 18.22 1.58
N SER A 114 -8.88 19.50 1.83
CA SER A 114 -9.36 20.16 3.04
C SER A 114 -10.88 20.22 3.07
N ALA A 115 -11.52 20.54 1.94
CA ALA A 115 -12.98 20.51 1.78
C ALA A 115 -13.54 19.08 1.94
N TYR A 116 -12.90 18.08 1.33
CA TYR A 116 -13.35 16.70 1.43
C TYR A 116 -13.26 16.14 2.86
N LEU A 117 -12.16 16.42 3.57
CA LEU A 117 -11.88 15.87 4.89
C LEU A 117 -12.46 16.72 6.03
N GLY A 118 -12.78 17.99 5.78
CA GLY A 118 -13.23 18.95 6.79
C GLY A 118 -12.14 19.40 7.76
N VAL A 119 -10.86 19.20 7.42
CA VAL A 119 -9.68 19.57 8.21
C VAL A 119 -8.57 20.06 7.28
N GLY A 120 -7.64 20.88 7.78
CA GLY A 120 -6.47 21.31 7.00
C GLY A 120 -5.65 20.12 6.51
N ALA A 121 -5.55 19.98 5.19
CA ALA A 121 -4.79 18.91 4.54
C ALA A 121 -4.08 19.45 3.29
N ARG A 122 -2.77 19.22 3.23
CA ARG A 122 -1.92 19.59 2.09
C ARG A 122 -1.39 18.36 1.40
N LEU A 123 -1.31 18.42 0.08
CA LEU A 123 -0.83 17.33 -0.76
C LEU A 123 0.65 17.54 -1.07
N VAL A 124 1.46 16.52 -0.82
CA VAL A 124 2.89 16.51 -1.10
C VAL A 124 3.28 15.37 -2.02
N TYR A 125 4.38 15.56 -2.73
CA TYR A 125 4.97 14.65 -3.69
C TYR A 125 6.42 14.30 -3.32
N MET A 126 6.80 13.04 -3.48
CA MET A 126 8.19 12.61 -3.34
C MET A 126 8.88 12.67 -4.70
N ALA A 127 9.77 13.63 -4.90
CA ALA A 127 10.49 13.80 -6.17
C ALA A 127 11.55 12.71 -6.39
N ASP A 128 12.36 12.40 -5.39
CA ASP A 128 13.47 11.44 -5.48
C ASP A 128 13.35 10.25 -4.49
N PRO A 129 12.51 9.24 -4.80
CA PRO A 129 12.38 8.07 -3.95
C PRO A 129 13.66 7.22 -3.87
N GLY A 130 14.67 7.45 -4.71
CA GLY A 130 15.93 6.73 -4.68
C GLY A 130 16.83 7.11 -3.50
N THR A 131 16.58 8.27 -2.88
CA THR A 131 17.43 8.80 -1.80
C THR A 131 16.66 9.28 -0.57
N CYS A 132 15.37 9.60 -0.72
CA CYS A 132 14.63 10.29 0.34
C CYS A 132 14.32 9.46 1.59
N ARG A 133 14.18 8.13 1.49
CA ARG A 133 13.76 7.31 2.64
C ARG A 133 14.26 5.88 2.58
N PRO A 134 15.16 5.46 3.50
CA PRO A 134 15.63 4.08 3.57
C PRO A 134 14.53 3.13 4.07
N VAL A 135 14.60 1.87 3.65
CA VAL A 135 13.87 0.76 4.32
C VAL A 135 14.42 0.56 5.73
N ASP A 136 13.62 -0.01 6.63
CA ASP A 136 14.03 -0.29 8.02
C ASP A 136 15.41 -0.99 8.07
N PRO A 137 16.44 -0.37 8.69
CA PRO A 137 17.81 -0.90 8.69
C PRO A 137 17.96 -2.32 9.25
N GLU A 138 17.03 -2.79 10.09
CA GLU A 138 17.03 -4.18 10.59
C GLU A 138 16.75 -5.19 9.46
N TYR A 139 16.07 -4.78 8.39
CA TYR A 139 15.62 -5.65 7.29
C TYR A 139 16.11 -5.19 5.91
N ALA A 140 16.79 -4.05 5.82
CA ALA A 140 17.25 -3.45 4.58
C ALA A 140 18.65 -3.94 4.19
N LEU A 141 18.88 -4.08 2.88
CA LEU A 141 20.23 -4.08 2.30
C LEU A 141 20.68 -2.62 2.03
N PRO A 142 21.98 -2.36 1.93
CA PRO A 142 22.48 -1.01 1.65
C PRO A 142 21.86 -0.41 0.39
N GLY A 143 21.34 0.83 0.51
CA GLY A 143 20.76 1.58 -0.60
C GLY A 143 19.30 1.25 -0.93
N GLU A 144 18.66 0.32 -0.21
CA GLU A 144 17.23 0.04 -0.41
C GLU A 144 16.37 1.17 0.18
N THR A 145 15.52 1.74 -0.67
CA THR A 145 14.63 2.85 -0.31
C THR A 145 13.16 2.50 -0.52
N VAL A 146 12.28 3.35 -0.02
CA VAL A 146 10.83 3.18 -0.12
C VAL A 146 10.17 4.55 -0.32
N SER A 147 9.05 4.57 -1.04
CA SER A 147 8.23 5.78 -1.18
C SER A 147 7.51 6.16 0.13
N PHE A 148 6.42 6.93 0.05
CA PHE A 148 5.56 7.18 1.23
C PHE A 148 4.75 5.94 1.66
N ALA A 149 5.03 4.74 1.12
CA ALA A 149 4.55 3.49 1.68
C ALA A 149 4.99 3.33 3.15
N ASP A 150 4.33 2.46 3.92
CA ASP A 150 4.54 2.41 5.38
C ASP A 150 5.98 2.05 5.77
N GLY A 151 6.64 1.17 5.02
CA GLY A 151 8.04 0.82 5.31
C GLY A 151 8.73 -0.11 4.32
N TYR A 152 8.00 -0.68 3.35
CA TYR A 152 8.59 -1.55 2.32
C TYR A 152 8.01 -1.24 0.94
N PRO A 153 8.79 -1.46 -0.14
CA PRO A 153 8.42 -1.21 -1.53
C PRO A 153 7.11 -1.88 -1.99
N LEU A 154 6.88 -3.14 -1.60
CA LEU A 154 5.68 -3.87 -1.98
C LEU A 154 5.12 -4.69 -0.82
N LEU A 155 3.80 -4.84 -0.81
CA LEU A 155 3.10 -5.85 -0.04
C LEU A 155 2.57 -6.96 -0.96
N LEU A 156 2.95 -8.20 -0.66
CA LEU A 156 2.41 -9.42 -1.26
C LEU A 156 1.38 -10.07 -0.34
N THR A 157 0.31 -10.58 -0.93
CA THR A 157 -0.68 -11.43 -0.25
C THR A 157 -1.07 -12.59 -1.16
N THR A 158 -1.63 -13.66 -0.60
CA THR A 158 -2.13 -14.79 -1.40
C THR A 158 -3.64 -14.95 -1.26
N THR A 159 -4.31 -15.41 -2.32
CA THR A 159 -5.76 -15.67 -2.28
C THR A 159 -6.08 -16.78 -1.28
N ALA A 160 -5.25 -17.83 -1.22
CA ALA A 160 -5.43 -18.94 -0.29
C ALA A 160 -5.35 -18.51 1.19
N SER A 161 -4.46 -17.58 1.54
CA SER A 161 -4.41 -17.00 2.89
C SER A 161 -5.65 -16.17 3.22
N LEU A 162 -6.18 -15.42 2.25
CA LEU A 162 -7.43 -14.68 2.45
C LEU A 162 -8.61 -15.64 2.67
N ASP A 163 -8.72 -16.70 1.87
CA ASP A 163 -9.77 -17.71 2.01
C ASP A 163 -9.71 -18.41 3.37
N ALA A 164 -8.49 -18.75 3.82
CA ALA A 164 -8.28 -19.32 5.15
C ALA A 164 -8.66 -18.35 6.28
N LEU A 165 -8.30 -17.06 6.13
CA LEU A 165 -8.70 -16.02 7.09
C LEU A 165 -10.22 -15.84 7.14
N ASN A 166 -10.88 -15.75 5.99
CA ASN A 166 -12.33 -15.61 5.91
C ASN A 166 -13.05 -16.84 6.48
N SER A 167 -12.49 -18.04 6.30
CA SER A 167 -13.00 -19.26 6.93
C SER A 167 -12.89 -19.21 8.46
N LEU A 168 -11.83 -18.60 9.01
CA LEU A 168 -11.69 -18.39 10.45
C LEU A 168 -12.68 -17.35 10.97
N ILE A 169 -12.86 -16.23 10.24
CA ILE A 169 -13.84 -15.18 10.57
C ILE A 169 -15.25 -15.76 10.62
N ALA A 170 -15.63 -16.58 9.65
CA ALA A 170 -16.96 -17.22 9.58
C ALA A 170 -17.27 -18.13 10.78
N ARG A 171 -16.26 -18.59 11.52
CA ARG A 171 -16.40 -19.39 12.75
C ARG A 171 -16.28 -18.58 14.04
N GLY A 172 -16.02 -17.27 13.94
CA GLY A 172 -15.84 -16.38 15.07
C GLY A 172 -17.10 -15.60 15.45
N ASP A 173 -17.01 -14.85 16.54
CA ASP A 173 -18.13 -14.07 17.11
C ASP A 173 -18.60 -12.90 16.20
N HIS A 174 -17.78 -12.53 15.21
CA HIS A 174 -18.02 -11.40 14.29
C HIS A 174 -18.16 -11.89 12.84
N ALA A 175 -18.70 -13.11 12.63
CA ALA A 175 -18.87 -13.71 11.31
C ALA A 175 -19.66 -12.82 10.31
N HIS A 176 -20.57 -11.98 10.82
CA HIS A 176 -21.37 -11.05 10.01
C HIS A 176 -20.56 -9.93 9.34
N GLU A 177 -19.31 -9.68 9.78
CA GLU A 177 -18.41 -8.72 9.12
C GLU A 177 -17.69 -9.33 7.90
N GLY A 178 -17.75 -10.65 7.72
CA GLY A 178 -17.11 -11.38 6.62
C GLY A 178 -18.08 -11.83 5.52
N PRO A 179 -17.55 -12.37 4.39
CA PRO A 179 -16.14 -12.47 4.04
C PRO A 179 -15.53 -11.10 3.70
N LEU A 180 -14.29 -10.89 4.10
CA LEU A 180 -13.57 -9.66 3.83
C LEU A 180 -12.88 -9.71 2.46
N PRO A 181 -12.93 -8.61 1.67
CA PRO A 181 -12.20 -8.50 0.42
C PRO A 181 -10.71 -8.24 0.62
N MET A 182 -9.88 -8.65 -0.36
CA MET A 182 -8.42 -8.45 -0.32
C MET A 182 -8.01 -6.98 -0.20
N ASN A 183 -8.83 -6.04 -0.69
CA ASN A 183 -8.53 -4.62 -0.68
C ASN A 183 -8.40 -4.02 0.74
N ARG A 184 -8.88 -4.72 1.78
CA ARG A 184 -8.66 -4.38 3.20
C ARG A 184 -7.18 -4.35 3.56
N PHE A 185 -6.39 -5.24 2.97
CA PHE A 185 -4.95 -5.38 3.23
C PHE A 185 -4.09 -4.49 2.35
N ARG A 186 -4.68 -3.89 1.31
CA ARG A 186 -4.04 -2.94 0.39
C ARG A 186 -2.71 -3.47 -0.22
N PRO A 187 -2.66 -4.73 -0.69
CA PRO A 187 -1.44 -5.30 -1.28
C PRO A 187 -1.10 -4.62 -2.60
N ASN A 188 0.17 -4.65 -2.97
CA ASN A 188 0.61 -4.31 -4.32
C ASN A 188 0.42 -5.48 -5.28
N VAL A 189 0.69 -6.71 -4.80
CA VAL A 189 0.60 -7.92 -5.60
C VAL A 189 -0.18 -9.00 -4.84
N VAL A 190 -1.08 -9.66 -5.55
CA VAL A 190 -1.85 -10.80 -5.04
C VAL A 190 -1.48 -12.03 -5.85
N VAL A 191 -1.10 -13.11 -5.18
CA VAL A 191 -0.72 -14.38 -5.81
C VAL A 191 -1.82 -15.43 -5.57
N SER A 192 -2.13 -16.22 -6.59
CA SER A 192 -3.01 -17.39 -6.50
C SER A 192 -2.23 -18.67 -6.74
N GLY A 193 -2.85 -19.84 -6.50
CA GLY A 193 -2.24 -21.15 -6.78
C GLY A 193 -1.27 -21.63 -5.70
N THR A 194 -1.36 -21.09 -4.48
CA THR A 194 -0.53 -21.46 -3.33
C THR A 194 -1.35 -22.21 -2.28
N ALA A 195 -0.69 -22.87 -1.33
CA ALA A 195 -1.32 -23.23 -0.07
C ALA A 195 -1.57 -21.98 0.78
N ALA A 196 -2.54 -22.05 1.70
CA ALA A 196 -2.77 -20.97 2.66
C ALA A 196 -1.52 -20.76 3.53
N TRP A 197 -1.16 -19.50 3.74
CA TRP A 197 -0.01 -19.04 4.53
C TRP A 197 1.36 -19.43 3.97
N ALA A 198 1.44 -20.01 2.77
CA ALA A 198 2.72 -20.42 2.18
C ALA A 198 3.69 -19.24 2.04
N GLU A 199 3.19 -18.02 1.86
CA GLU A 199 4.02 -16.81 1.75
C GLU A 199 4.82 -16.45 3.01
N ASP A 200 4.45 -17.03 4.16
CA ASP A 200 5.17 -16.82 5.42
C ASP A 200 6.60 -17.40 5.40
N ASP A 201 6.83 -18.41 4.57
CA ASP A 201 8.09 -19.16 4.51
C ASP A 201 8.95 -18.76 3.32
N TRP A 202 8.47 -17.85 2.47
CA TRP A 202 9.23 -17.39 1.32
C TRP A 202 10.36 -16.46 1.77
N SER A 203 11.57 -16.74 1.29
CA SER A 203 12.76 -15.91 1.49
C SER A 203 13.01 -15.01 0.28
N ARG A 204 12.84 -15.57 -0.91
CA ARG A 204 13.01 -14.91 -2.20
C ARG A 204 12.04 -15.52 -3.20
N ILE A 205 11.51 -14.69 -4.09
CA ILE A 205 10.62 -15.13 -5.16
C ILE A 205 10.98 -14.43 -6.47
N SER A 206 10.52 -14.96 -7.60
CA SER A 206 10.34 -14.20 -8.82
C SER A 206 8.86 -14.10 -9.18
N ILE A 207 8.49 -12.98 -9.79
CA ILE A 207 7.21 -12.78 -10.47
C ILE A 207 7.58 -12.44 -11.92
N GLY A 208 7.32 -13.38 -12.83
CA GLY A 208 7.90 -13.31 -14.18
C GLY A 208 9.43 -13.26 -14.09
N GLU A 209 10.02 -12.23 -14.69
CA GLU A 209 11.48 -12.01 -14.73
C GLU A 209 12.01 -11.19 -13.54
N VAL A 210 11.13 -10.62 -12.72
CA VAL A 210 11.52 -9.72 -11.63
C VAL A 210 11.69 -10.51 -10.34
N ALA A 211 12.86 -10.40 -9.71
CA ALA A 211 13.16 -11.06 -8.44
C ALA A 211 12.89 -10.13 -7.26
N PHE A 212 12.40 -10.70 -6.16
CA PHE A 212 12.10 -10.00 -4.92
C PHE A 212 12.64 -10.78 -3.72
N ARG A 213 13.11 -10.04 -2.72
CA ARG A 213 13.39 -10.56 -1.39
C ARG A 213 12.17 -10.35 -0.49
N ALA A 214 11.79 -11.38 0.24
CA ALA A 214 10.77 -11.30 1.26
C ALA A 214 11.40 -10.80 2.57
N ALA A 215 11.29 -9.49 2.81
CA ALA A 215 12.04 -8.83 3.88
C ALA A 215 11.44 -9.07 5.26
N LYS A 216 10.10 -9.02 5.39
CA LYS A 216 9.42 -9.12 6.68
C LYS A 216 7.96 -9.50 6.53
N LYS A 217 7.45 -10.37 7.41
CA LYS A 217 6.01 -10.61 7.54
C LYS A 217 5.27 -9.31 7.89
N SER A 218 4.13 -9.10 7.26
CA SER A 218 3.51 -7.78 7.27
C SER A 218 2.51 -7.65 8.45
N GLY A 219 2.85 -6.82 9.43
CA GLY A 219 2.01 -6.53 10.60
C GLY A 219 0.80 -5.65 10.25
N ARG A 220 -0.41 -6.07 10.62
CA ARG A 220 -1.68 -5.41 10.27
C ARG A 220 -2.11 -4.44 11.35
N CYS A 221 -2.72 -3.34 10.93
CA CYS A 221 -3.23 -2.29 11.83
C CYS A 221 -4.72 -2.02 11.55
N VAL A 222 -5.30 -1.07 12.30
CA VAL A 222 -6.72 -0.71 12.23
C VAL A 222 -7.21 -0.35 10.83
N VAL A 223 -6.34 0.09 9.92
CA VAL A 223 -6.71 0.36 8.52
C VAL A 223 -7.33 -0.86 7.85
N THR A 224 -6.94 -2.07 8.24
CA THR A 224 -7.53 -3.31 7.69
C THR A 224 -8.98 -3.53 8.09
N THR A 225 -9.48 -2.85 9.14
CA THR A 225 -10.89 -2.93 9.54
C THR A 225 -11.77 -1.89 8.84
N THR A 226 -11.18 -0.97 8.08
CA THR A 226 -11.90 0.08 7.32
C THR A 226 -12.44 -0.46 6.00
N ASP A 227 -13.73 -0.28 5.75
CA ASP A 227 -14.37 -0.62 4.48
C ASP A 227 -13.93 0.33 3.39
N GLN A 228 -13.40 -0.23 2.30
CA GLN A 228 -12.85 0.59 1.22
C GLN A 228 -13.93 1.16 0.28
N THR A 229 -15.20 0.89 0.55
CA THR A 229 -16.40 1.34 -0.18
C THR A 229 -17.34 2.20 0.68
N THR A 230 -17.38 2.01 2.00
CA THR A 230 -18.20 2.83 2.93
C THR A 230 -17.40 3.67 3.92
N ALA A 231 -16.09 3.41 4.08
CA ALA A 231 -15.22 3.98 5.12
C ALA A 231 -15.59 3.62 6.58
N GLU A 232 -16.58 2.76 6.79
CA GLU A 232 -16.96 2.27 8.11
C GLU A 232 -15.90 1.32 8.66
N ARG A 233 -15.77 1.27 10.00
CA ARG A 233 -14.83 0.36 10.67
C ARG A 233 -15.58 -0.75 11.37
N GLY A 234 -15.17 -1.97 11.06
CA GLY A 234 -15.49 -3.16 11.84
C GLY A 234 -14.41 -3.48 12.87
N ARG A 235 -14.46 -4.71 13.38
CA ARG A 235 -13.45 -5.29 14.27
C ARG A 235 -12.59 -6.34 13.55
N GLU A 236 -13.11 -6.97 12.52
CA GLU A 236 -12.36 -7.88 11.65
C GLU A 236 -11.54 -7.09 10.61
N PRO A 237 -10.36 -7.58 10.20
CA PRO A 237 -9.79 -8.90 10.50
C PRO A 237 -8.96 -8.98 11.79
N LEU A 238 -8.82 -7.88 12.55
CA LEU A 238 -7.85 -7.82 13.65
C LEU A 238 -8.18 -8.76 14.81
N LEU A 239 -9.46 -9.03 15.08
CA LEU A 239 -9.86 -10.01 16.09
C LEU A 239 -9.40 -11.42 15.71
N THR A 240 -9.74 -11.86 14.49
CA THR A 240 -9.35 -13.19 14.01
C THR A 240 -7.84 -13.32 13.88
N LEU A 241 -7.15 -12.29 13.36
CA LEU A 241 -5.68 -12.28 13.33
C LEU A 241 -5.09 -12.32 14.75
N GLY A 242 -5.72 -11.64 15.72
CA GLY A 242 -5.33 -11.66 17.14
C GLY A 242 -5.35 -13.05 17.77
N ARG A 243 -6.31 -13.90 17.36
CA ARG A 243 -6.50 -15.26 17.87
C ARG A 243 -5.64 -16.30 17.15
N HIS A 244 -5.43 -16.14 15.84
CA HIS A 244 -4.87 -17.21 15.00
C HIS A 244 -3.54 -16.85 14.32
N ARG A 245 -3.19 -15.57 14.24
CA ARG A 245 -2.06 -15.05 13.46
C ARG A 245 -1.24 -14.03 14.26
N ARG A 246 -1.20 -14.19 15.59
CA ARG A 246 -0.33 -13.42 16.48
C ARG A 246 1.03 -14.08 16.55
N LEU A 247 2.01 -13.50 15.88
CA LEU A 247 3.37 -14.03 15.79
C LEU A 247 4.37 -12.90 16.03
N GLY A 248 5.38 -13.12 16.88
CA GLY A 248 6.39 -12.11 17.19
C GLY A 248 5.82 -10.79 17.70
N GLY A 249 4.69 -10.82 18.43
CA GLY A 249 4.00 -9.62 18.95
C GLY A 249 3.11 -8.88 17.94
N GLY A 250 3.15 -9.23 16.65
CA GLY A 250 2.34 -8.61 15.60
C GLY A 250 1.16 -9.46 15.15
N LEU A 251 0.17 -8.82 14.52
CA LEU A 251 -0.97 -9.47 13.84
C LEU A 251 -0.65 -9.60 12.35
N LEU A 252 -0.34 -10.80 11.86
CA LEU A 252 0.35 -10.93 10.57
C LEU A 252 -0.56 -11.39 9.42
N PHE A 253 -0.50 -10.68 8.29
CA PHE A 253 -1.12 -11.09 7.02
C PHE A 253 -0.38 -10.47 5.83
N GLY A 254 0.12 -11.33 4.94
CA GLY A 254 0.96 -10.96 3.79
C GLY A 254 2.43 -10.75 4.14
N GLN A 255 3.23 -10.58 3.09
CA GLN A 255 4.69 -10.48 3.14
C GLN A 255 5.15 -9.16 2.52
N ASN A 256 6.03 -8.44 3.20
CA ASN A 256 6.68 -7.26 2.63
C ASN A 256 7.84 -7.69 1.73
N LEU A 257 7.88 -7.13 0.52
CA LEU A 257 8.89 -7.44 -0.47
C LEU A 257 9.77 -6.22 -0.78
N VAL A 258 11.02 -6.50 -1.11
CA VAL A 258 11.97 -5.54 -1.71
C VAL A 258 12.43 -6.06 -3.07
N PRO A 259 12.30 -5.28 -4.15
CA PRO A 259 12.80 -5.65 -5.48
C PRO A 259 14.32 -5.86 -5.49
N LEU A 260 14.77 -6.92 -6.15
CA LEU A 260 16.19 -7.21 -6.39
C LEU A 260 16.60 -6.88 -7.83
N SER A 261 15.63 -6.71 -8.73
CA SER A 261 15.83 -6.26 -10.11
C SER A 261 14.68 -5.35 -10.53
N ARG A 262 14.92 -4.52 -11.55
CA ARG A 262 13.87 -3.76 -12.25
C ARG A 262 13.27 -4.63 -13.34
N GLY A 263 12.05 -4.31 -13.75
CA GLY A 263 11.37 -4.97 -14.86
C GLY A 263 9.86 -4.76 -14.79
N THR A 264 9.12 -5.35 -15.72
CA THR A 264 7.65 -5.26 -15.74
C THR A 264 7.06 -6.58 -15.29
N ILE A 265 6.13 -6.53 -14.34
CA ILE A 265 5.30 -7.68 -13.94
C ILE A 265 3.91 -7.54 -14.53
N ARG A 266 3.28 -8.67 -14.89
CA ARG A 266 1.96 -8.75 -15.52
C ARG A 266 1.07 -9.74 -14.80
N VAL A 267 -0.23 -9.43 -14.77
CA VAL A 267 -1.23 -10.39 -14.31
C VAL A 267 -1.12 -11.67 -15.17
N GLY A 268 -1.04 -12.81 -14.52
CA GLY A 268 -0.79 -14.11 -15.13
C GLY A 268 0.67 -14.57 -15.09
N ASP A 269 1.62 -13.69 -14.75
CA ASP A 269 3.03 -14.08 -14.64
C ASP A 269 3.21 -15.22 -13.62
N PRO A 270 4.09 -16.21 -13.91
CA PRO A 270 4.39 -17.27 -12.98
C PRO A 270 5.10 -16.70 -11.74
N VAL A 271 4.79 -17.27 -10.58
CA VAL A 271 5.46 -16.96 -9.32
C VAL A 271 6.26 -18.18 -8.87
N THR A 272 7.57 -18.00 -8.72
CA THR A 272 8.50 -19.08 -8.34
C THR A 272 9.20 -18.71 -7.05
N VAL A 273 9.23 -19.63 -6.09
CA VAL A 273 10.03 -19.46 -4.86
C VAL A 273 11.48 -19.80 -5.20
N LEU A 274 12.38 -18.87 -4.88
CA LEU A 274 13.81 -18.93 -5.22
C LEU A 274 14.63 -19.27 -3.98
N GLY A 275 14.55 -20.52 -3.51
CA GLY A 275 15.26 -21.00 -2.32
C GLY A 275 14.35 -21.22 -1.13
#